data_AF-A0A7S9GSM7-F1
#
_entry.id   AF-A0A7S9GSM7-F1
#
_cell.length_a   1.000
_cell.length_b   1.000
_cell.length_c   1.000
_cell.angle_alpha   90.00
_cell.angle_beta   90.00
_cell.angle_gamma   90.00
#
_symmetry.space_group_name_H-M   'P 1'
#
loop_
_entity.id
_entity.type
_entity.pdbx_description
1 polymer ?
#
loop_
_entity_poly.entity_id
_entity_poly.type
_entity_poly.pdbx_seq_one_letter_code
_entity_poly.pdbx_strand_id
1 'polypeptide(L)' 'MKKKRNRTRPPGSFEDRLLKFAEDARLAARKLPPGRERDSLMRKARQSEAVMDVSEFLTLRK' A
#
# COMPACT_ATOMS: atom_id res chain seq x y z
N MET A 1 -25.96 -22.03 7.74
CA MET A 1 -24.50 -22.30 7.90
C MET A 1 -23.76 -20.99 8.13
N LYS A 2 -23.01 -20.83 9.24
CA LYS A 2 -22.23 -19.60 9.48
C LYS A 2 -20.95 -19.62 8.63
N LYS A 3 -20.78 -18.65 7.73
CA LYS A 3 -19.59 -18.53 6.86
C LYS A 3 -18.37 -18.22 7.74
N LYS A 4 -17.36 -19.10 7.74
CA LYS A 4 -16.13 -18.91 8.52
C LYS A 4 -15.38 -17.69 7.97
N ARG A 5 -15.08 -16.72 8.84
CA ARG A 5 -14.30 -15.53 8.47
C ARG A 5 -12.87 -15.94 8.12
N ASN A 6 -12.36 -15.45 6.99
CA ASN A 6 -10.96 -15.61 6.67
C ASN A 6 -10.13 -14.72 7.62
N ARG A 7 -9.35 -15.35 8.50
CA ARG A 7 -8.50 -14.67 9.50
C ARG A 7 -7.00 -14.89 9.24
N THR A 8 -6.65 -15.38 8.06
CA THR A 8 -5.25 -15.63 7.71
C THR A 8 -4.48 -14.32 7.69
N ARG A 9 -3.38 -14.26 8.44
CA ARG A 9 -2.51 -13.09 8.46
C ARG A 9 -1.85 -12.95 7.09
N PRO A 10 -1.86 -11.75 6.48
CA PRO A 10 -1.14 -11.53 5.23
C PRO A 10 0.35 -11.87 5.42
N PRO A 11 0.98 -12.51 4.42
CA PRO A 11 2.40 -12.83 4.49
C PRO A 11 3.25 -11.56 4.42
N GLY A 12 4.45 -11.61 5.02
CA GLY A 12 5.41 -10.50 5.05
C GLY A 12 5.19 -9.51 6.20
N SER A 13 6.13 -8.57 6.32
CA SER A 13 6.02 -7.46 7.28
C SER A 13 4.90 -6.49 6.86
N PHE A 14 4.60 -5.50 7.70
CA PHE A 14 3.68 -4.43 7.29
C PHE A 14 4.33 -3.53 6.24
N GLU A 15 5.62 -3.23 6.41
CA GLU A 15 6.42 -2.41 5.50
C GLU A 15 6.55 -3.06 4.11
N ASP A 16 6.82 -4.36 4.04
CA ASP A 16 6.94 -5.10 2.77
C ASP A 16 5.65 -4.98 1.94
N ARG A 17 4.50 -5.01 2.62
CA ARG A 17 3.19 -4.91 1.98
C ARG A 17 2.88 -3.49 1.52
N LEU A 18 3.32 -2.47 2.26
CA LEU A 18 3.20 -1.07 1.84
C LEU A 18 4.08 -0.78 0.62
N LEU A 19 5.32 -1.26 0.62
CA LEU A 19 6.24 -1.16 -0.51
C LEU A 19 5.63 -1.79 -1.76
N LYS A 20 5.20 -3.06 -1.66
CA LYS A 20 4.57 -3.76 -2.77
C LYS A 20 3.35 -3.03 -3.30
N PHE A 21 2.50 -2.50 -2.41
CA PHE A 21 1.32 -1.75 -2.83
C PHE A 21 1.68 -0.44 -3.55
N ALA A 22 2.70 0.29 -3.08
CA ALA A 22 3.17 1.50 -3.75
C ALA A 22 3.74 1.21 -5.14
N GLU A 23 4.52 0.14 -5.28
CA GLU A 23 5.06 -0.32 -6.56
C GLU A 23 3.95 -0.72 -7.55
N ASP A 24 2.99 -1.54 -7.09
CA ASP A 24 1.85 -1.98 -7.89
C ASP A 24 1.01 -0.79 -8.36
N ALA A 25 0.77 0.18 -7.47
CA ALA A 25 0.04 1.40 -7.80
C ALA A 25 0.77 2.26 -8.84
N ARG A 26 2.11 2.40 -8.73
CA ARG A 26 2.94 3.10 -9.73
C ARG A 26 2.93 2.37 -11.06
N LEU A 27 3.04 1.03 -11.06
CA LEU A 27 3.01 0.22 -12.27
C LEU A 27 1.66 0.34 -12.98
N ALA A 28 0.56 0.28 -12.23
CA ALA A 28 -0.78 0.48 -12.76
C ALA A 28 -0.98 1.90 -13.31
N ALA A 29 -0.48 2.92 -12.61
CA ALA A 29 -0.54 4.31 -13.06
C ALA A 29 0.24 4.55 -14.37
N ARG A 30 1.39 3.88 -14.55
CA ARG A 30 2.20 3.96 -15.78
C ARG A 30 1.49 3.40 -17.01
N LYS A 31 0.59 2.43 -16.83
CA LYS A 31 -0.19 1.81 -17.92
C LYS A 31 -1.37 2.69 -18.37
N LEU A 32 -1.74 3.70 -17.58
CA LEU A 32 -2.87 4.57 -17.88
C LEU A 32 -2.41 5.88 -18.53
N PRO A 33 -3.23 6.45 -19.43
CA PRO A 33 -3.00 7.79 -19.92
C PRO A 33 -3.11 8.82 -18.78
N PRO A 34 -2.56 10.03 -18.95
CA PRO A 34 -2.77 11.14 -18.03
C PRO A 34 -4.28 11.35 -17.78
N GLY A 35 -4.68 11.38 -16.51
CA GLY A 35 -6.09 11.53 -16.14
C GLY A 35 -6.36 11.18 -14.68
N ARG A 36 -7.63 11.35 -14.27
CA ARG A 36 -8.07 11.18 -12.88
C ARG A 36 -7.74 9.81 -12.30
N GLU A 37 -7.85 8.75 -13.10
CA GLU A 37 -7.57 7.38 -12.65
C GLU A 37 -6.09 7.19 -12.34
N ARG A 38 -5.20 7.65 -13.24
CA ARG A 38 -3.76 7.66 -13.03
C ARG A 38 -3.38 8.47 -11.79
N ASP A 39 -3.96 9.66 -11.63
CA ASP A 39 -3.69 10.53 -10.47
C ASP A 39 -4.13 9.89 -9.16
N SER A 40 -5.25 9.16 -9.19
CA SER A 40 -5.75 8.43 -8.01
C SER A 40 -4.78 7.33 -7.57
N LEU A 41 -4.19 6.60 -8.53
CA LEU A 41 -3.19 5.56 -8.25
C LEU A 41 -1.87 6.17 -7.76
N MET A 42 -1.42 7.27 -8.38
CA MET A 42 -0.24 7.99 -7.92
C MET A 42 -0.44 8.58 -6.52
N ARG A 43 -1.66 9.02 -6.18
CA ARG A 43 -2.00 9.46 -4.82
C ARG A 43 -1.92 8.30 -3.82
N LYS A 44 -2.45 7.13 -4.18
CA LYS A 44 -2.37 5.92 -3.34
C LYS A 44 -0.93 5.49 -3.09
N ALA A 45 -0.08 5.49 -4.11
CA ALA A 45 1.34 5.18 -3.96
C ALA A 45 2.03 6.11 -2.95
N ARG A 46 1.85 7.43 -3.11
CA ARG A 46 2.39 8.43 -2.18
C ARG A 46 1.87 8.29 -0.76
N GLN A 47 0.60 7.94 -0.59
CA GLN A 47 0.03 7.69 0.74
C GLN A 47 0.70 6.49 1.40
N SER A 48 0.96 5.42 0.66
CA SER A 48 1.64 4.24 1.20
C SER A 48 3.07 4.53 1.62
N GLU A 49 3.80 5.34 0.85
CA GLU A 49 5.12 5.85 1.21
C GLU A 49 5.06 6.67 2.52
N ALA A 50 4.13 7.61 2.63
CA ALA A 50 3.97 8.40 3.85
C ALA A 50 3.61 7.55 5.08
N VAL A 51 2.84 6.47 4.90
CA VAL A 51 2.54 5.52 5.99
C VAL A 51 3.78 4.77 6.42
N MET A 52 4.70 4.44 5.50
CA MET A 52 5.97 3.83 5.86
C MET A 52 6.82 4.77 6.72
N ASP A 53 6.95 6.04 6.32
CA ASP A 53 7.72 7.03 7.07
C ASP A 53 7.17 7.20 8.50
N VAL A 54 5.84 7.22 8.64
CA VAL A 54 5.18 7.27 9.96
C VAL A 54 5.41 5.97 10.74
N SER A 55 5.33 4.82 10.08
CA SER A 55 5.59 3.52 10.71
C SER A 55 7.02 3.46 11.25
N GLU A 56 7.99 3.89 10.47
CA GLU A 56 9.40 3.97 10.85
C GLU A 56 9.60 4.93 12.04
N PHE A 57 9.00 6.12 12.01
CA PHE A 57 9.08 7.05 13.13
C PHE A 57 8.52 6.45 14.43
N LEU A 58 7.42 5.70 14.34
CA LEU A 58 6.80 5.04 15.50
C LEU A 58 7.62 3.86 16.03
N THR A 59 8.38 3.16 15.16
CA THR A 59 9.23 2.03 15.56
C THR A 59 10.58 2.49 16.10
N LEU A 60 11.14 3.59 15.60
CA LEU A 60 12.41 4.16 16.07
C LEU A 60 12.33 4.71 17.51
N ARG A 61 11.12 5.02 17.98
CA ARG A 61 10.88 5.65 19.28
C ARG A 61 10.71 4.64 20.43
N LYS A 62 11.23 3.42 20.26
CA LYS A 62 11.05 2.28 21.16
C LYS A 62 12.32 1.88 21.87
#